data_AF-A0A561WWB1-F1
#
_entry.id   AF-A0A561WWB1-F1
#
_cell.length_a   1.000
_cell.length_b   1.000
_cell.length_c   1.000
_cell.angle_alpha   90.00
_cell.angle_beta   90.00
_cell.angle_gamma   90.00
#
_symmetry.space_group_name_H-M   'P 1'
#
loop_
_entity.id
_entity.type
_entity.pdbx_description
1 polymer ?
#
loop_
_entity_poly.entity_id
_entity_poly.type
_entity_poly.pdbx_seq_one_letter_code
_entity_poly.pdbx_strand_id
1 'polypeptide(L)' 'MAITQTQRPSPGKEYYQRKRAGGKTHKEAMRCLKRRLADVVYRTMITDTETSLLPTT' A
#
# COMPACT_ATOMS: atom_id res chain seq x y z
N MET A 1 5.51 7.83 -1.69
CA MET A 1 5.55 7.12 -2.99
C MET A 1 6.13 5.71 -2.83
N ALA A 2 5.86 4.76 -3.73
CA ALA A 2 6.35 3.37 -3.59
C ALA A 2 7.89 3.27 -3.58
N ILE A 3 8.56 4.03 -4.45
CA ILE A 3 10.03 4.06 -4.56
C ILE A 3 10.68 4.60 -3.26
N THR A 4 10.05 5.58 -2.61
CA THR A 4 10.57 6.13 -1.35
C THR A 4 10.42 5.14 -0.20
N GLN A 5 9.34 4.35 -0.18
CA GLN A 5 9.14 3.28 0.80
C GLN A 5 10.13 2.14 0.62
N THR A 6 10.61 1.84 -0.59
CA THR A 6 11.64 0.81 -0.79
C THR A 6 13.02 1.22 -0.30
N GLN A 7 13.31 2.53 -0.24
CA GLN A 7 14.62 3.05 0.19
C GLN A 7 14.71 3.13 1.73
N ARG A 8 13.64 3.55 2.40
CA ARG A 8 13.59 3.73 3.86
C ARG A 8 13.08 2.47 4.59
N PRO A 9 13.49 2.22 5.84
CA PRO A 9 12.86 1.19 6.66
C PRO A 9 11.37 1.52 6.80
N SER A 10 10.53 0.71 6.17
CA SER A 10 9.08 0.91 6.16
C SER A 10 8.37 -0.42 5.93
N PRO A 11 7.10 -0.55 6.34
CA PRO A 11 6.28 -1.73 6.02
C PRO A 11 6.14 -1.98 4.51
N GLY A 12 6.34 -0.96 3.68
CA GLY A 12 6.40 -1.09 2.22
C GLY A 12 7.67 -1.79 1.74
N LYS A 13 8.82 -1.54 2.39
CA LYS A 13 10.10 -2.19 2.12
C LYS A 13 10.05 -3.68 2.45
N GLU A 14 9.55 -4.03 3.63
CA GLU A 14 9.39 -5.43 4.06
C GLU A 14 8.47 -6.20 3.12
N TYR A 15 7.33 -5.59 2.73
CA TYR A 15 6.41 -6.18 1.77
C TYR A 15 7.10 -6.42 0.42
N TYR A 16 7.84 -5.43 -0.08
CA TYR A 16 8.59 -5.53 -1.33
C TYR A 16 9.66 -6.64 -1.25
N GLN A 17 10.42 -6.71 -0.15
CA GLN A 17 11.44 -7.74 0.09
C GLN A 17 10.82 -9.13 0.14
N ARG A 18 9.69 -9.31 0.82
CA ARG A 18 8.96 -10.58 0.84
C ARG A 18 8.51 -11.01 -0.57
N LYS A 19 8.07 -10.07 -1.40
CA LYS A 19 7.72 -10.37 -2.81
C LYS A 19 8.94 -10.76 -3.63
N ARG A 20 10.09 -10.11 -3.42
CA ARG A 20 11.38 -10.47 -4.05
C ARG A 20 11.87 -11.85 -3.60
N ALA A 21 11.80 -12.15 -2.31
CA ALA A 21 12.17 -13.45 -1.75
C ALA A 21 11.30 -14.59 -2.30
N GLY A 22 10.02 -14.32 -2.57
CA GLY A 22 9.12 -15.25 -3.27
C GLY A 22 9.30 -15.31 -4.79
N GLY A 23 10.47 -14.96 -5.32
CA GLY A 23 10.84 -15.13 -6.74
C GLY A 23 10.33 -14.04 -7.69
N LYS A 24 9.61 -13.00 -7.22
CA LYS A 24 9.13 -11.94 -8.13
C LYS A 24 10.28 -11.07 -8.60
N THR A 25 10.20 -10.66 -9.87
CA THR A 25 11.09 -9.65 -10.43
C THR A 25 10.90 -8.30 -9.73
N HIS A 26 11.87 -7.41 -9.86
CA HIS A 26 11.78 -6.04 -9.34
C HIS A 26 10.50 -5.33 -9.81
N LYS A 27 10.17 -5.44 -11.11
CA LYS A 27 8.99 -4.80 -11.70
C LYS A 27 7.68 -5.33 -11.12
N GLU A 28 7.58 -6.64 -10.92
CA GLU A 28 6.39 -7.27 -10.33
C GLU A 28 6.23 -6.91 -8.85
N ALA A 29 7.31 -6.98 -8.07
CA ALA A 29 7.29 -6.61 -6.66
C ALA A 29 6.92 -5.12 -6.48
N MET A 30 7.46 -4.24 -7.32
CA MET A 30 7.12 -2.82 -7.35
C MET A 30 5.66 -2.58 -7.76
N ARG A 31 5.14 -3.32 -8.75
CA ARG A 31 3.72 -3.27 -9.14
C ARG A 31 2.81 -3.70 -7.99
N CYS A 32 3.14 -4.77 -7.28
CA CYS A 32 2.39 -5.21 -6.10
C CYS A 32 2.40 -4.15 -4.99
N LEU A 33 3.54 -3.50 -4.73
CA LEU A 33 3.64 -2.43 -3.74
C LEU A 33 2.78 -1.23 -4.12
N LYS A 34 2.84 -0.79 -5.38
CA LYS A 34 1.99 0.30 -5.89
C LYS A 34 0.49 -0.01 -5.75
N ARG A 35 0.08 -1.23 -6.11
CA ARG A 35 -1.32 -1.66 -5.98
C ARG A 35 -1.78 -1.68 -4.53
N ARG A 36 -0.98 -2.23 -3.61
CA ARG A 36 -1.29 -2.22 -2.18
C ARG A 36 -1.49 -0.79 -1.65
N LEU A 37 -0.66 0.16 -2.08
CA LEU A 37 -0.79 1.55 -1.65
C LEU A 37 -2.09 2.19 -2.17
N ALA A 38 -2.44 1.94 -3.44
CA ALA A 38 -3.69 2.40 -4.00
C ALA A 38 -4.90 1.78 -3.27
N ASP A 39 -4.85 0.48 -2.99
CA ASP A 39 -5.92 -0.22 -2.26
C ASP A 39 -6.12 0.34 -0.85
N VAL A 40 -5.03 0.65 -0.14
CA VAL A 40 -5.10 1.26 1.19
C VAL A 40 -5.73 2.64 1.11
N VAL A 41 -5.26 3.51 0.21
CA VAL A 41 -5.81 4.86 0.05
C VAL A 41 -7.29 4.81 -0.31
N TYR A 42 -7.67 3.95 -1.26
CA TYR A 42 -9.07 3.78 -1.65
C TYR A 42 -9.94 3.34 -0.47
N ARG A 43 -9.51 2.34 0.30
CA ARG A 43 -10.24 1.88 1.49
C ARG A 43 -10.35 2.96 2.55
N THR A 44 -9.28 3.74 2.78
CA THR A 44 -9.30 4.88 3.69
C THR A 44 -10.33 5.91 3.23
N MET A 45 -10.35 6.28 1.94
CA MET A 45 -11.34 7.23 1.42
C MET A 45 -12.78 6.73 1.56
N ILE A 46 -13.04 5.45 1.30
CA ILE A 46 -14.38 4.86 1.51
C ILE A 46 -14.76 4.89 2.99
N THR A 47 -13.84 4.51 3.89
CA THR A 47 -14.08 4.53 5.34
C THR A 47 -14.34 5.95 5.84
N ASP A 48 -13.57 6.92 5.37
CA ASP A 48 -13.74 8.34 5.70
C ASP A 48 -15.10 8.84 5.20
N THR A 49 -15.50 8.43 3.98
CA THR A 49 -16.81 8.76 3.42
C THR A 49 -17.94 8.17 4.27
N GLU A 50 -17.88 6.88 4.60
CA GLU A 50 -18.86 6.21 5.47
C GLU A 50 -18.93 6.86 6.85
N THR A 51 -17.78 7.19 7.45
CA THR A 51 -17.68 7.88 8.74
C THR A 51 -18.28 9.28 8.66
N SER A 52 -18.08 10.01 7.57
CA SER A 52 -18.66 11.34 7.35
C SER A 52 -20.18 11.31 7.12
N LEU A 53 -20.70 10.18 6.63
CA LEU A 53 -22.13 9.96 6.39
C LEU A 53 -22.86 9.44 7.63
N LEU A 54 -22.15 9.02 8.67
CA LEU A 54 -22.75 8.79 9.98
C LEU A 54 -23.15 10.15 10.57
N PRO A 55 -24.44 10.38 10.90
CA PRO A 55 -24.83 11.59 11.58
C PRO A 55 -24.13 11.62 12.93
N THR A 56 -23.23 12.57 13.12
CA THR A 56 -22.68 12.92 14.44
C THR A 56 -23.86 13.23 15.34
N THR A 57 -24.23 12.25 16.18
CA THR A 57 -25.30 12.33 17.18
C THR A 57 -24.68 12.61 18.53
#